data_AF-A0A5M8Q0U1-F1
#
_entry.id   AF-A0A5M8Q0U1-F1
#
_cell.length_a   1.000
_cell.length_b   1.000
_cell.length_c   1.000
_cell.angle_alpha   90.00
_cell.angle_beta   90.00
_cell.angle_gamma   90.00
#
_symmetry.space_group_name_H-M   'P 1'
#
loop_
_entity.id
_entity.type
_entity.pdbx_description
1 polymer ?
#
loop_
_entity_poly.entity_id
_entity_poly.type
_entity_poly.pdbx_seq_one_letter_code
_entity_poly.pdbx_strand_id
1 'polypeptide(L)'
;MKAMLNRRYNPELKLLDLSFLGTDSEFSDTGTFSTRARESKFFPALMRVCDTIFSNAQQKREAVTSVTLANNALSSVASVTALSQTFPEIKNLDLSNNQLKDLRAIEGWRWKFRHLDHLVLTGNPLETAVPTYQDEILKWYPTLRLLNTIRVRSDDAVRTAAKGRLPIPILTASFRDEATIGETFVKQFFPAFDTNRTALAKGYYDAQSSFSLSVNTSAPRAPDDHQSFVSWDSYIKRSRNLARLSHLPAKVSRIYTGFESIRDIWSTLPNTRHPDLLSDNQKWCIECHSIPGLPDPSGQSASGVGGLIVMVHGEYEEVDVSTGQAIMVRSFDRTFVLGPGNGIGGIRVVNDILVLRAYGGSSAWEPQGGEALPPPASQSAAPTQPQVPQGFGTAAPGKSNEQLQKEVMALELSRGTGMTLEYSGMCLEQSEWDLAAAGKAFGLAKANLPPEAFTRG
;
A
#
# COMPACT_ATOMS: atom_id res chain seq x y z
N MET A 1 37.01 2.96 -29.88
CA MET A 1 35.92 2.74 -28.88
C MET A 1 34.54 3.20 -29.36
N LYS A 2 34.25 4.49 -29.64
CA LYS A 2 32.93 4.89 -30.17
C LYS A 2 32.57 4.22 -31.52
N ALA A 3 33.52 4.20 -32.46
CA ALA A 3 33.35 3.51 -33.75
C ALA A 3 33.09 1.99 -33.56
N MET A 4 33.87 1.34 -32.69
CA MET A 4 33.66 -0.05 -32.29
C MET A 4 32.26 -0.30 -31.71
N LEU A 5 31.78 0.54 -30.79
CA LEU A 5 30.44 0.42 -30.21
C LEU A 5 29.36 0.50 -31.29
N ASN A 6 29.47 1.42 -32.24
CA ASN A 6 28.50 1.52 -33.35
C ASN A 6 28.48 0.26 -34.22
N ARG A 7 29.65 -0.35 -34.50
CA ARG A 7 29.74 -1.60 -35.28
C ARG A 7 29.16 -2.80 -34.52
N ARG A 8 29.39 -2.84 -33.21
CA ARG A 8 29.02 -3.95 -32.33
C ARG A 8 27.67 -3.79 -31.65
N TYR A 9 26.94 -2.73 -31.96
CA TYR A 9 25.60 -2.51 -31.45
C TYR A 9 24.58 -2.85 -32.54
N ASN A 10 23.67 -3.76 -32.21
CA ASN A 10 22.53 -4.07 -33.06
C ASN A 10 21.29 -3.33 -32.50
N PRO A 11 20.76 -2.32 -33.22
CA PRO A 11 19.63 -1.51 -32.75
C PRO A 11 18.30 -2.27 -32.72
N GLU A 12 18.10 -3.24 -33.63
CA GLU A 12 16.87 -4.03 -33.72
C GLU A 12 16.75 -4.95 -32.50
N LEU A 13 17.84 -5.62 -32.15
CA LEU A 13 17.91 -6.52 -30.99
C LEU A 13 18.23 -5.79 -29.68
N LYS A 14 18.52 -4.48 -29.75
CA LYS A 14 19.02 -3.69 -28.62
C LYS A 14 20.19 -4.40 -27.92
N LEU A 15 21.08 -4.97 -28.74
CA LEU A 15 22.15 -5.87 -28.33
C LEU A 15 23.49 -5.17 -28.46
N LEU A 16 24.24 -5.17 -27.38
CA LEU A 16 25.66 -4.77 -27.39
C LEU A 16 26.54 -6.02 -27.43
N ASP A 17 27.20 -6.25 -28.57
CA ASP A 17 28.08 -7.38 -28.82
C ASP A 17 29.52 -7.11 -28.38
N LEU A 18 29.84 -7.54 -27.16
CA LEU A 18 31.17 -7.49 -26.57
C LEU A 18 31.84 -8.88 -26.58
N SER A 19 31.52 -9.74 -27.54
CA SER A 19 32.19 -11.03 -27.72
C SER A 19 33.55 -10.88 -28.42
N PHE A 20 34.46 -11.83 -28.17
CA PHE A 20 35.77 -11.91 -28.83
C PHE A 20 36.60 -10.60 -28.77
N LEU A 21 36.52 -9.86 -27.66
CA LEU A 21 37.19 -8.55 -27.53
C LEU A 21 38.71 -8.67 -27.59
N GLY A 22 39.26 -9.70 -26.96
CA GLY A 22 40.71 -9.92 -26.92
C GLY A 22 41.33 -10.19 -28.30
N THR A 23 40.52 -10.63 -29.27
CA THR A 23 40.95 -10.95 -30.64
C THR A 23 40.40 -9.97 -31.68
N ASP A 24 39.78 -8.86 -31.25
CA ASP A 24 39.31 -7.83 -32.17
C ASP A 24 40.51 -7.09 -32.78
N SER A 25 40.55 -7.03 -34.11
CA SER A 25 41.68 -6.47 -34.87
C SER A 25 41.96 -4.99 -34.54
N GLU A 26 40.93 -4.21 -34.18
CA GLU A 26 41.10 -2.79 -33.81
C GLU A 26 41.92 -2.63 -32.51
N PHE A 27 41.88 -3.64 -31.63
CA PHE A 27 42.55 -3.62 -30.33
C PHE A 27 43.86 -4.40 -30.30
N SER A 28 44.04 -5.38 -31.19
CA SER A 28 45.34 -6.03 -31.40
C SER A 28 46.37 -5.03 -31.89
N ASP A 29 45.99 -4.18 -32.85
CA ASP A 29 46.91 -3.26 -33.52
C ASP A 29 47.33 -2.09 -32.62
N THR A 30 46.46 -1.72 -31.67
CA THR A 30 46.74 -0.68 -30.67
C THR A 30 47.45 -1.20 -29.42
N GLY A 31 47.72 -2.51 -29.35
CA GLY A 31 48.35 -3.14 -28.19
C GLY A 31 47.53 -2.97 -26.91
N THR A 32 46.20 -2.88 -27.03
CA THR A 32 45.28 -2.64 -25.90
C THR A 32 45.28 -3.82 -24.92
N PHE A 33 45.41 -5.04 -25.44
CA PHE A 33 45.47 -6.28 -24.64
C PHE A 33 46.89 -6.82 -24.47
N SER A 34 47.92 -6.00 -24.75
CA SER A 34 49.34 -6.42 -24.64
C SER A 34 49.83 -6.60 -23.19
N THR A 35 49.16 -5.98 -22.21
CA THR A 35 49.53 -6.04 -20.80
C THR A 35 48.28 -6.10 -19.92
N ARG A 36 48.38 -6.80 -18.78
CA ARG A 36 47.28 -6.90 -17.79
C ARG A 36 46.76 -5.54 -17.32
N ALA A 37 47.65 -4.55 -17.17
CA ALA A 37 47.29 -3.22 -16.69
C ALA A 37 46.45 -2.40 -17.69
N ARG A 38 46.65 -2.63 -19.00
CA ARG A 38 45.85 -1.99 -20.05
C ARG A 38 44.51 -2.71 -20.21
N GLU A 39 44.54 -4.03 -20.22
CA GLU A 39 43.35 -4.88 -20.24
C GLU A 39 42.39 -4.54 -19.10
N SER A 40 42.89 -4.40 -17.86
CA SER A 40 42.06 -4.06 -16.70
C SER A 40 41.41 -2.67 -16.79
N LYS A 41 41.99 -1.74 -17.58
CA LYS A 41 41.47 -0.38 -17.78
C LYS A 41 40.52 -0.29 -18.98
N PHE A 42 40.57 -1.25 -19.89
CA PHE A 42 39.81 -1.24 -21.13
C PHE A 42 38.31 -1.22 -20.88
N PHE A 43 37.80 -2.19 -20.10
CA PHE A 43 36.36 -2.35 -19.91
C PHE A 43 35.72 -1.18 -19.14
N PRO A 44 36.31 -0.66 -18.04
CA PRO A 44 35.81 0.56 -17.41
C PRO A 44 35.82 1.78 -18.33
N ALA A 45 36.83 1.91 -19.20
CA ALA A 45 36.87 3.00 -20.18
C ALA A 45 35.77 2.87 -21.22
N LEU A 46 35.50 1.65 -21.71
CA LEU A 46 34.39 1.37 -22.62
C LEU A 46 33.04 1.74 -22.00
N MET A 47 32.83 1.35 -20.73
CA MET A 47 31.61 1.68 -19.98
C MET A 47 31.42 3.18 -19.79
N ARG A 48 32.50 3.94 -19.53
CA ARG A 48 32.42 5.41 -19.52
C ARG A 48 32.03 5.99 -20.89
N VAL A 49 32.52 5.41 -21.99
CA VAL A 49 32.09 5.84 -23.33
C VAL A 49 30.59 5.61 -23.50
N CYS A 50 30.07 4.46 -23.05
CA CYS A 50 28.62 4.21 -23.04
C CYS A 50 27.86 5.26 -22.20
N ASP A 51 28.36 5.66 -21.03
CA ASP A 51 27.75 6.72 -20.21
C ASP A 51 27.71 8.09 -20.92
N THR A 52 28.66 8.37 -21.83
CA THR A 52 28.61 9.58 -22.66
C THR A 52 27.63 9.52 -23.82
N ILE A 53 27.23 8.32 -24.23
CA ILE A 53 26.27 8.10 -25.33
C ILE A 53 24.84 8.05 -24.77
N PHE A 54 24.66 7.41 -23.61
CA PHE A 54 23.38 7.24 -22.94
C PHE A 54 23.38 7.95 -21.59
N SER A 55 22.90 9.19 -21.59
CA SER A 55 23.12 10.17 -20.52
C SER A 55 22.30 9.91 -19.25
N ASN A 56 21.20 9.16 -19.36
CA ASN A 56 20.30 8.89 -18.24
C ASN A 56 19.82 7.42 -18.23
N ALA A 57 19.23 7.01 -17.11
CA ALA A 57 18.78 5.63 -16.89
C ALA A 57 17.73 5.18 -17.92
N GLN A 58 16.80 6.06 -18.32
CA GLN A 58 15.77 5.73 -19.29
C GLN A 58 16.36 5.43 -20.67
N GLN A 59 17.25 6.29 -21.16
CA GLN A 59 17.93 6.08 -22.45
C GLN A 59 18.72 4.78 -22.46
N LYS A 60 19.40 4.45 -21.35
CA LYS A 60 20.13 3.19 -21.21
C LYS A 60 19.22 1.96 -21.31
N ARG A 61 18.07 1.97 -20.60
CA ARG A 61 17.06 0.90 -20.68
C ARG A 61 16.52 0.73 -22.10
N GLU A 62 16.23 1.85 -22.76
CA GLU A 62 15.65 1.86 -24.10
C GLU A 62 16.66 1.42 -25.17
N ALA A 63 17.93 1.72 -24.99
CA ALA A 63 18.99 1.41 -25.94
C ALA A 63 19.54 -0.02 -25.76
N VAL A 64 19.86 -0.46 -24.54
CA VAL A 64 20.54 -1.74 -24.32
C VAL A 64 19.68 -2.65 -23.46
N THR A 65 19.15 -3.69 -24.09
CA THR A 65 18.38 -4.76 -23.42
C THR A 65 19.20 -6.05 -23.32
N SER A 66 20.12 -6.28 -24.24
CA SER A 66 20.92 -7.50 -24.34
C SER A 66 22.41 -7.18 -24.40
N VAL A 67 23.24 -7.98 -23.74
CA VAL A 67 24.71 -7.89 -23.83
C VAL A 67 25.30 -9.29 -23.98
N THR A 68 26.21 -9.48 -24.92
CA THR A 68 27.04 -10.70 -24.98
C THR A 68 28.49 -10.39 -24.65
N LEU A 69 29.07 -11.21 -23.78
CA LEU A 69 30.49 -11.26 -23.43
C LEU A 69 31.05 -12.66 -23.73
N ALA A 70 30.44 -13.36 -24.69
CA ALA A 70 30.85 -14.70 -25.06
C ALA A 70 32.29 -14.73 -25.61
N ASN A 71 32.97 -15.86 -25.41
CA ASN A 71 34.28 -16.13 -26.01
C ASN A 71 35.36 -15.07 -25.68
N ASN A 72 35.37 -14.56 -24.44
CA ASN A 72 36.38 -13.59 -23.98
C ASN A 72 37.44 -14.23 -23.07
N ALA A 73 37.44 -15.56 -22.94
CA ALA A 73 38.32 -16.31 -22.04
C ALA A 73 38.31 -15.81 -20.58
N LEU A 74 37.16 -15.26 -20.13
CA LEU A 74 37.02 -14.71 -18.78
C LEU A 74 37.15 -15.83 -17.74
N SER A 75 38.15 -15.74 -16.88
CA SER A 75 38.27 -16.61 -15.70
C SER A 75 37.42 -16.11 -14.52
N SER A 76 37.02 -14.83 -14.55
CA SER A 76 36.11 -14.18 -13.61
C SER A 76 35.51 -12.93 -14.24
N VAL A 77 34.35 -12.49 -13.74
CA VAL A 77 33.70 -11.23 -14.13
C VAL A 77 34.40 -10.00 -13.55
N ALA A 78 35.42 -10.16 -12.70
CA ALA A 78 36.13 -9.05 -12.03
C ALA A 78 36.54 -7.92 -13.00
N SER A 79 37.08 -8.28 -14.17
CA SER A 79 37.54 -7.33 -15.21
C SER A 79 36.40 -6.62 -15.94
N VAL A 80 35.18 -7.15 -15.88
CA VAL A 80 33.99 -6.64 -16.59
C VAL A 80 32.90 -6.14 -15.64
N THR A 81 33.17 -6.09 -14.33
CA THR A 81 32.18 -5.75 -13.27
C THR A 81 31.42 -4.45 -13.52
N ALA A 82 32.06 -3.46 -14.14
CA ALA A 82 31.51 -2.15 -14.46
C ALA A 82 30.23 -2.21 -15.32
N LEU A 83 30.00 -3.31 -16.04
CA LEU A 83 28.76 -3.52 -16.82
C LEU A 83 27.50 -3.33 -15.96
N SER A 84 27.54 -3.86 -14.73
CA SER A 84 26.42 -3.79 -13.78
C SER A 84 26.11 -2.38 -13.27
N GLN A 85 27.05 -1.44 -13.43
CA GLN A 85 26.88 -0.04 -13.05
C GLN A 85 26.35 0.77 -14.23
N THR A 86 26.86 0.50 -15.44
CA THR A 86 26.47 1.21 -16.65
C THR A 86 25.11 0.77 -17.17
N PHE A 87 24.83 -0.54 -17.20
CA PHE A 87 23.56 -1.11 -17.68
C PHE A 87 22.95 -2.05 -16.62
N PRO A 88 22.47 -1.52 -15.48
CA PRO A 88 21.94 -2.33 -14.37
C PRO A 88 20.64 -3.08 -14.70
N GLU A 89 19.94 -2.69 -15.76
CA GLU A 89 18.56 -3.12 -16.09
C GLU A 89 18.46 -3.99 -17.36
N ILE A 90 19.59 -4.54 -17.84
CA ILE A 90 19.57 -5.48 -18.97
C ILE A 90 18.72 -6.71 -18.65
N LYS A 91 18.12 -7.28 -19.70
CA LYS A 91 17.29 -8.48 -19.62
C LYS A 91 18.03 -9.73 -20.08
N ASN A 92 18.99 -9.60 -21.00
CA ASN A 92 19.70 -10.74 -21.54
C ASN A 92 21.22 -10.58 -21.37
N LEU A 93 21.86 -11.59 -20.81
CA LEU A 93 23.31 -11.62 -20.62
C LEU A 93 23.86 -12.96 -21.09
N ASP A 94 24.81 -12.91 -22.01
CA ASP A 94 25.50 -14.08 -22.53
C ASP A 94 26.97 -14.09 -22.08
N LEU A 95 27.34 -15.12 -21.32
CA LEU A 95 28.68 -15.41 -20.82
C LEU A 95 29.24 -16.71 -21.38
N SER A 96 28.66 -17.24 -22.47
CA SER A 96 29.04 -18.53 -23.03
C SER A 96 30.51 -18.61 -23.44
N ASN A 97 31.06 -19.81 -23.42
CA ASN A 97 32.41 -20.13 -23.88
C ASN A 97 33.51 -19.27 -23.21
N ASN A 98 33.38 -19.03 -21.91
CA ASN A 98 34.42 -18.42 -21.09
C ASN A 98 35.11 -19.49 -20.22
N GLN A 99 35.93 -19.08 -19.25
CA GLN A 99 36.73 -19.95 -18.38
C GLN A 99 36.26 -19.87 -16.93
N LEU A 100 34.95 -19.66 -16.72
CA LEU A 100 34.35 -19.51 -15.39
C LEU A 100 34.26 -20.88 -14.71
N LYS A 101 35.09 -21.11 -13.69
CA LYS A 101 35.26 -22.43 -13.07
C LYS A 101 34.27 -22.75 -11.95
N ASP A 102 33.79 -21.72 -11.26
CA ASP A 102 32.90 -21.86 -10.11
C ASP A 102 32.04 -20.59 -9.93
N LEU A 103 31.15 -20.58 -8.93
CA LEU A 103 30.29 -19.44 -8.64
C LEU A 103 31.09 -18.20 -8.15
N ARG A 104 32.28 -18.37 -7.56
CA ARG A 104 33.11 -17.23 -7.13
C ARG A 104 33.57 -16.41 -8.34
N ALA A 105 33.80 -17.07 -9.48
CA ALA A 105 34.16 -16.40 -10.72
C ALA A 105 33.14 -15.33 -11.16
N ILE A 106 31.85 -15.51 -10.84
CA ILE A 106 30.74 -14.61 -11.21
C ILE A 106 30.15 -13.82 -10.04
N GLU A 107 30.66 -13.99 -8.81
CA GLU A 107 30.09 -13.43 -7.58
C GLU A 107 30.04 -11.88 -7.56
N GLY A 108 30.91 -11.21 -8.33
CA GLY A 108 30.87 -9.76 -8.50
C GLY A 108 29.53 -9.21 -9.05
N TRP A 109 28.70 -10.08 -9.63
CA TRP A 109 27.35 -9.76 -10.08
C TRP A 109 26.23 -10.43 -9.29
N ARG A 110 26.56 -11.04 -8.15
CA ARG A 110 25.56 -11.52 -7.20
C ARG A 110 24.64 -10.35 -6.81
N TRP A 111 23.33 -10.56 -6.96
CA TRP A 111 22.30 -9.55 -6.69
C TRP A 111 22.32 -8.30 -7.59
N LYS A 112 23.02 -8.35 -8.73
CA LYS A 112 22.95 -7.35 -9.80
C LYS A 112 21.95 -7.79 -10.87
N PHE A 113 21.73 -6.95 -11.88
CA PHE A 113 20.83 -7.22 -13.00
C PHE A 113 19.47 -7.77 -12.53
N ARG A 114 18.77 -6.98 -11.70
CA ARG A 114 17.53 -7.41 -11.02
C ARG A 114 16.37 -7.74 -11.96
N HIS A 115 16.50 -7.38 -13.24
CA HIS A 115 15.56 -7.66 -14.31
C HIS A 115 16.09 -8.67 -15.33
N LEU A 116 17.17 -9.39 -15.02
CA LEU A 116 17.73 -10.39 -15.89
C LEU A 116 16.72 -11.52 -16.11
N ASP A 117 16.41 -11.76 -17.37
CA ASP A 117 15.39 -12.69 -17.87
C ASP A 117 16.04 -13.92 -18.50
N HIS A 118 17.14 -13.71 -19.22
CA HIS A 118 17.93 -14.75 -19.87
C HIS A 118 19.42 -14.63 -19.52
N LEU A 119 20.00 -15.71 -19.02
CA LEU A 119 21.43 -15.84 -18.75
C LEU A 119 21.97 -17.06 -19.47
N VAL A 120 23.03 -16.90 -20.26
CA VAL A 120 23.72 -18.01 -20.94
C VAL A 120 25.10 -18.23 -20.30
N LEU A 121 25.32 -19.42 -19.76
CA LEU A 121 26.59 -19.88 -19.17
C LEU A 121 27.19 -21.07 -19.95
N THR A 122 26.54 -21.52 -21.02
CA THR A 122 26.94 -22.66 -21.85
C THR A 122 28.43 -22.63 -22.21
N GLY A 123 29.12 -23.76 -22.08
CA GLY A 123 30.52 -23.90 -22.49
C GLY A 123 31.53 -23.37 -21.48
N ASN A 124 31.10 -23.12 -20.24
CA ASN A 124 32.00 -22.80 -19.13
C ASN A 124 32.21 -24.02 -18.21
N PRO A 125 33.41 -24.19 -17.60
CA PRO A 125 33.68 -25.32 -16.71
C PRO A 125 32.75 -25.44 -15.49
N LEU A 126 32.13 -24.34 -15.02
CA LEU A 126 31.22 -24.39 -13.87
C LEU A 126 30.03 -25.33 -14.06
N GLU A 127 29.56 -25.53 -15.30
CA GLU A 127 28.36 -26.34 -15.56
C GLU A 127 28.56 -27.80 -15.15
N THR A 128 29.78 -28.31 -15.27
CA THR A 128 30.13 -29.68 -14.89
C THR A 128 30.75 -29.73 -13.49
N ALA A 129 31.48 -28.69 -13.09
CA ALA A 129 32.22 -28.68 -11.83
C ALA A 129 31.34 -28.40 -10.59
N VAL A 130 30.19 -27.73 -10.76
CA VAL A 130 29.34 -27.30 -9.63
C VAL A 130 27.90 -27.80 -9.83
N PRO A 131 27.53 -28.97 -9.30
CA PRO A 131 26.19 -29.55 -9.53
C PRO A 131 25.02 -28.64 -9.12
N THR A 132 25.21 -27.80 -8.11
CA THR A 132 24.19 -26.90 -7.55
C THR A 132 24.18 -25.51 -8.18
N TYR A 133 24.92 -25.27 -9.28
CA TYR A 133 25.05 -23.92 -9.83
C TYR A 133 23.71 -23.32 -10.23
N GLN A 134 22.79 -24.13 -10.78
CA GLN A 134 21.48 -23.66 -11.21
C GLN A 134 20.66 -23.09 -10.04
N ASP A 135 20.61 -23.81 -8.92
CA ASP A 135 19.89 -23.36 -7.72
C ASP A 135 20.45 -22.05 -7.16
N GLU A 136 21.77 -21.91 -7.15
CA GLU A 136 22.44 -20.67 -6.70
C GLU A 136 22.18 -19.51 -7.67
N ILE A 137 22.28 -19.73 -8.98
CA ILE A 137 21.96 -18.72 -9.99
C ILE A 137 20.51 -18.25 -9.86
N LEU A 138 19.57 -19.16 -9.64
CA LEU A 138 18.17 -18.83 -9.41
C LEU A 138 17.98 -17.99 -8.16
N LYS A 139 18.71 -18.26 -7.07
CA LYS A 139 18.68 -17.37 -5.89
C LYS A 139 19.14 -15.97 -6.25
N TRP A 140 20.21 -15.81 -7.03
CA TRP A 140 20.82 -14.51 -7.31
C TRP A 140 19.98 -13.63 -8.24
N TYR A 141 19.26 -14.24 -9.19
CA TYR A 141 18.47 -13.55 -10.21
C TYR A 141 17.00 -13.99 -10.13
N PRO A 142 16.15 -13.31 -9.33
CA PRO A 142 14.77 -13.72 -9.07
C PRO A 142 13.87 -13.74 -10.31
N THR A 143 14.16 -12.90 -11.32
CA THR A 143 13.37 -12.77 -12.54
C THR A 143 13.80 -13.70 -13.67
N LEU A 144 14.87 -14.48 -13.48
CA LEU A 144 15.45 -15.32 -14.53
C LEU A 144 14.46 -16.41 -14.98
N ARG A 145 14.09 -16.39 -16.28
CA ARG A 145 13.21 -17.39 -16.93
C ARG A 145 13.98 -18.42 -17.71
N LEU A 146 15.06 -17.99 -18.37
CA LEU A 146 15.90 -18.85 -19.21
C LEU A 146 17.31 -18.89 -18.63
N LEU A 147 17.78 -20.10 -18.32
CA LEU A 147 19.18 -20.37 -18.03
C LEU A 147 19.71 -21.29 -19.13
N ASN A 148 20.72 -20.81 -19.85
CA ASN A 148 21.13 -21.40 -21.12
C ASN A 148 19.93 -21.47 -22.09
N THR A 149 19.57 -22.66 -22.54
CA THR A 149 18.38 -22.90 -23.37
C THR A 149 17.19 -23.45 -22.58
N ILE A 150 17.33 -23.60 -21.26
CA ILE A 150 16.34 -24.26 -20.39
C ILE A 150 15.46 -23.20 -19.74
N ARG A 151 14.13 -23.40 -19.83
CA ARG A 151 13.17 -22.60 -19.04
C ARG A 151 13.19 -23.07 -17.59
N VAL A 152 13.64 -22.20 -16.71
CA VAL A 152 13.82 -22.45 -15.26
C VAL A 152 12.72 -21.81 -14.40
N ARG A 153 11.94 -20.87 -14.96
CA ARG A 153 10.75 -20.31 -14.29
C ARG A 153 9.58 -20.09 -15.26
N SER A 154 8.36 -20.23 -14.73
CA SER A 154 7.14 -19.75 -15.39
C SER A 154 6.99 -18.24 -15.21
N ASP A 155 6.14 -17.61 -16.03
CA ASP A 155 5.86 -16.17 -15.90
C ASP A 155 5.22 -15.84 -14.54
N ASP A 156 4.42 -16.76 -13.99
CA ASP A 156 3.84 -16.63 -12.65
C ASP A 156 4.88 -16.69 -11.52
N ALA A 157 5.84 -17.62 -11.63
CA ALA A 157 6.94 -17.73 -10.67
C ALA A 157 7.81 -16.47 -10.67
N VAL A 158 8.04 -15.84 -11.82
CA VAL A 158 8.76 -14.57 -11.93
C VAL A 158 8.00 -13.42 -11.31
N ARG A 159 6.68 -13.30 -11.56
CA ARG A 159 5.85 -12.27 -10.89
C ARG A 159 5.93 -12.39 -9.37
N THR A 160 5.87 -13.60 -8.85
CA THR A 160 5.97 -13.88 -7.41
C THR A 160 7.36 -13.55 -6.86
N ALA A 161 8.42 -13.95 -7.58
CA ALA A 161 9.79 -13.71 -7.15
C ALA A 161 10.19 -12.22 -7.22
N ALA A 162 9.67 -11.47 -8.20
CA ALA A 162 9.91 -10.04 -8.38
C ALA A 162 9.24 -9.17 -7.32
N LYS A 163 8.04 -9.54 -6.87
CA LYS A 163 7.29 -8.81 -5.83
C LYS A 163 7.84 -9.04 -4.41
N GLY A 164 8.70 -10.06 -4.23
CA GLY A 164 9.14 -10.54 -2.93
C GLY A 164 8.00 -11.30 -2.22
N ARG A 165 8.33 -12.35 -1.46
CA ARG A 165 7.34 -13.04 -0.63
C ARG A 165 7.14 -12.23 0.65
N LEU A 166 6.10 -11.40 0.69
CA LEU A 166 5.60 -10.88 1.97
C LEU A 166 4.98 -12.06 2.76
N PRO A 167 5.24 -12.19 4.07
CA PRO A 167 4.62 -13.23 4.90
C PRO A 167 3.08 -13.17 4.90
N ILE A 168 2.52 -11.97 4.71
CA ILE A 168 1.08 -11.72 4.56
C ILE A 168 0.90 -10.96 3.25
N PRO A 169 0.02 -11.42 2.33
CA PRO A 169 -0.22 -10.73 1.07
C PRO A 169 -0.88 -9.37 1.31
N ILE A 170 -0.65 -8.43 0.39
CA ILE A 170 -1.39 -7.16 0.37
C ILE A 170 -2.84 -7.48 -0.04
N LEU A 171 -3.79 -7.18 0.83
CA LEU A 171 -5.23 -7.36 0.60
C LEU A 171 -5.88 -6.04 0.20
N THR A 172 -7.11 -6.12 -0.33
CA THR A 172 -7.96 -4.94 -0.53
C THR A 172 -8.27 -4.26 0.79
N ALA A 173 -8.39 -2.93 0.79
CA ALA A 173 -8.75 -2.14 1.97
C ALA A 173 -10.06 -2.66 2.61
N SER A 174 -10.09 -2.72 3.94
CA SER A 174 -11.27 -3.19 4.69
C SER A 174 -12.09 -2.00 5.19
N PHE A 175 -13.24 -1.78 4.58
CA PHE A 175 -14.15 -0.70 4.96
C PHE A 175 -15.41 -1.26 5.64
N ARG A 176 -15.45 -1.21 6.97
CA ARG A 176 -16.57 -1.71 7.78
C ARG A 176 -17.34 -0.53 8.38
N ASP A 177 -18.42 -0.16 7.72
CA ASP A 177 -19.23 1.01 8.05
C ASP A 177 -20.72 0.72 7.81
N GLU A 178 -21.33 0.00 8.75
CA GLU A 178 -22.72 -0.47 8.61
C GLU A 178 -23.75 0.67 8.46
N ALA A 179 -23.43 1.85 9.01
CA ALA A 179 -24.30 3.02 9.02
C ALA A 179 -23.91 4.09 8.00
N THR A 180 -22.96 3.81 7.08
CA THR A 180 -22.44 4.76 6.07
C THR A 180 -21.87 6.08 6.64
N ILE A 181 -21.51 6.08 7.92
CA ILE A 181 -21.01 7.25 8.64
C ILE A 181 -19.60 7.61 8.15
N GLY A 182 -18.71 6.62 8.10
CA GLY A 182 -17.34 6.79 7.62
C GLY A 182 -17.30 7.18 6.14
N GLU A 183 -18.15 6.56 5.31
CA GLU A 183 -18.22 6.85 3.88
C GLU A 183 -18.67 8.30 3.65
N THR A 184 -19.75 8.72 4.30
CA THR A 184 -20.28 10.08 4.22
C THR A 184 -19.26 11.09 4.73
N PHE A 185 -18.59 10.78 5.84
CA PHE A 185 -17.55 11.63 6.41
C PHE A 185 -16.40 11.84 5.41
N VAL A 186 -15.82 10.79 4.87
CA VAL A 186 -14.68 10.89 3.92
C VAL A 186 -15.06 11.67 2.67
N LYS A 187 -16.23 11.38 2.08
CA LYS A 187 -16.73 12.07 0.88
C LYS A 187 -16.91 13.57 1.08
N GLN A 188 -17.27 13.99 2.30
CA GLN A 188 -17.43 15.41 2.62
C GLN A 188 -16.13 16.07 3.08
N PHE A 189 -15.31 15.34 3.84
CA PHE A 189 -14.16 15.88 4.54
C PHE A 189 -13.10 16.45 3.60
N PHE A 190 -12.61 15.64 2.64
CA PHE A 190 -11.49 16.06 1.78
C PHE A 190 -11.86 17.22 0.84
N PRO A 191 -13.01 17.21 0.15
CA PRO A 191 -13.44 18.37 -0.66
C PRO A 191 -13.62 19.64 0.19
N ALA A 192 -14.18 19.52 1.39
CA ALA A 192 -14.32 20.66 2.30
C ALA A 192 -12.97 21.12 2.89
N PHE A 193 -12.00 20.22 3.06
CA PHE A 193 -10.65 20.55 3.52
C PHE A 193 -9.86 21.34 2.46
N ASP A 194 -10.14 21.09 1.19
CA ASP A 194 -9.54 21.80 0.07
C ASP A 194 -10.19 23.17 -0.20
N THR A 195 -11.47 23.33 0.14
CA THR A 195 -12.26 24.53 -0.19
C THR A 195 -12.52 25.46 0.99
N ASN A 196 -12.89 24.92 2.16
CA ASN A 196 -13.26 25.72 3.33
C ASN A 196 -12.97 24.99 4.66
N ARG A 197 -11.70 25.01 5.06
CA ARG A 197 -11.20 24.42 6.32
C ARG A 197 -11.88 24.96 7.57
N THR A 198 -12.28 26.23 7.58
CA THR A 198 -12.94 26.85 8.74
C THR A 198 -14.33 26.29 8.96
N ALA A 199 -15.14 26.19 7.90
CA ALA A 199 -16.47 25.60 7.98
C ALA A 199 -16.40 24.11 8.33
N LEU A 200 -15.45 23.38 7.72
CA LEU A 200 -15.19 21.98 8.04
C LEU A 200 -14.84 21.78 9.53
N ALA A 201 -13.89 22.57 10.05
CA ALA A 201 -13.49 22.48 11.45
C ALA A 201 -14.68 22.74 12.39
N LYS A 202 -15.50 23.77 12.09
CA LYS A 202 -16.69 24.10 12.87
C LYS A 202 -17.74 22.99 12.84
N GLY A 203 -17.84 22.26 11.74
CA GLY A 203 -18.83 21.21 11.54
C GLY A 203 -18.53 19.90 12.26
N TYR A 204 -17.26 19.57 12.49
CA TYR A 204 -16.85 18.25 12.99
C TYR A 204 -16.03 18.25 14.28
N TYR A 205 -15.45 19.39 14.69
CA TYR A 205 -14.53 19.46 15.83
C TYR A 205 -15.17 20.24 16.97
N ASP A 206 -15.20 19.65 18.16
CA ASP A 206 -15.68 20.26 19.40
C ASP A 206 -14.52 20.76 20.28
N ALA A 207 -14.82 21.16 21.52
CA ALA A 207 -13.82 21.66 22.47
C ALA A 207 -12.83 20.59 22.97
N GLN A 208 -13.16 19.30 22.82
CA GLN A 208 -12.34 18.16 23.25
C GLN A 208 -11.62 17.47 22.08
N SER A 209 -12.04 17.74 20.84
CA SER A 209 -11.36 17.28 19.64
C SER A 209 -9.89 17.67 19.63
N SER A 210 -9.03 16.76 19.17
CA SER A 210 -7.60 17.02 19.07
C SER A 210 -7.05 16.72 17.68
N PHE A 211 -6.13 17.57 17.22
CA PHE A 211 -5.40 17.44 15.97
C PHE A 211 -3.90 17.41 16.22
N SER A 212 -3.18 16.58 15.48
CA SER A 212 -1.73 16.70 15.37
C SER A 212 -1.24 16.37 13.97
N LEU A 213 -0.15 17.03 13.58
CA LEU A 213 0.50 16.86 12.29
C LEU A 213 1.91 16.31 12.51
N SER A 214 2.32 15.28 11.79
CA SER A 214 3.68 14.75 11.75
C SER A 214 4.24 14.80 10.33
N VAL A 215 5.53 15.02 10.21
CA VAL A 215 6.25 14.99 8.92
C VAL A 215 7.25 13.85 8.98
N ASN A 216 7.17 12.95 8.01
CA ASN A 216 8.12 11.86 7.81
C ASN A 216 9.02 12.18 6.62
N THR A 217 10.18 12.77 6.91
CA THR A 217 11.20 13.11 5.90
C THR A 217 12.02 11.90 5.42
N SER A 218 11.79 10.72 5.99
CA SER A 218 12.54 9.50 5.70
C SER A 218 11.72 8.44 4.95
N ALA A 219 10.50 8.79 4.52
CA ALA A 219 9.66 7.88 3.77
C ALA A 219 10.28 7.54 2.40
N PRO A 220 10.14 6.29 1.92
CA PRO A 220 10.48 5.92 0.55
C PRO A 220 9.68 6.76 -0.46
N ARG A 221 10.30 7.02 -1.61
CA ARG A 221 9.67 7.75 -2.73
C ARG A 221 9.22 6.79 -3.81
N ALA A 222 8.26 7.22 -4.62
CA ALA A 222 7.84 6.49 -5.80
C ALA A 222 9.03 6.33 -6.78
N PRO A 223 9.20 5.18 -7.46
CA PRO A 223 10.30 4.98 -8.42
C PRO A 223 10.28 5.97 -9.59
N ASP A 224 9.11 6.51 -9.91
CA ASP A 224 8.82 7.52 -10.93
C ASP A 224 8.73 8.94 -10.37
N ASP A 225 9.07 9.15 -9.09
CA ASP A 225 9.11 10.50 -8.52
C ASP A 225 10.25 11.31 -9.15
N HIS A 226 9.89 12.25 -10.02
CA HIS A 226 10.80 13.16 -10.69
C HIS A 226 11.05 14.46 -9.90
N GLN A 227 10.48 14.58 -8.69
CA GLN A 227 10.66 15.78 -7.86
C GLN A 227 12.09 15.83 -7.27
N SER A 228 12.90 16.71 -7.85
CA SER A 228 14.32 16.90 -7.49
C SER A 228 14.52 17.37 -6.04
N PHE A 229 13.53 18.05 -5.45
CA PHE A 229 13.56 18.54 -4.08
C PHE A 229 12.16 18.57 -3.45
N VAL A 230 12.06 18.17 -2.18
CA VAL A 230 10.81 18.18 -1.40
C VAL A 230 11.03 19.09 -0.19
N SER A 231 10.58 20.35 -0.27
CA SER A 231 10.62 21.26 0.88
C SER A 231 9.56 20.87 1.92
N TRP A 232 9.84 21.09 3.20
CA TRP A 232 8.89 20.88 4.30
C TRP A 232 8.65 22.14 5.13
N ASP A 233 9.13 23.31 4.69
CA ASP A 233 9.20 24.53 5.51
C ASP A 233 7.85 24.96 6.08
N SER A 234 6.77 24.82 5.29
CA SER A 234 5.39 25.14 5.69
C SER A 234 4.84 24.24 6.80
N TYR A 235 5.39 23.04 6.96
CA TYR A 235 4.87 22.01 7.89
C TYR A 235 5.82 21.74 9.07
N ILE A 236 7.13 21.77 8.85
CA ILE A 236 8.11 21.18 9.76
C ILE A 236 8.13 21.84 11.14
N LYS A 237 7.84 23.16 11.20
CA LYS A 237 7.73 23.91 12.46
C LYS A 237 6.58 23.43 13.36
N ARG A 238 5.55 22.81 12.76
CA ARG A 238 4.35 22.30 13.43
C ARG A 238 4.38 20.78 13.61
N SER A 239 5.36 20.11 13.02
CA SER A 239 5.50 18.66 13.03
C SER A 239 5.70 18.10 14.44
N ARG A 240 4.82 17.20 14.87
CA ARG A 240 4.86 16.44 16.12
C ARG A 240 5.38 15.01 15.88
N ASN A 241 6.55 14.90 15.24
CA ASN A 241 7.23 13.61 15.10
C ASN A 241 8.05 13.32 16.37
N LEU A 242 7.51 12.51 17.28
CA LEU A 242 8.14 12.23 18.59
C LEU A 242 9.50 11.52 18.48
N ALA A 243 9.78 10.82 17.38
CA ALA A 243 11.08 10.21 17.11
C ALA A 243 12.14 11.24 16.67
N ARG A 244 11.72 12.43 16.20
CA ARG A 244 12.60 13.53 15.80
C ARG A 244 12.66 14.66 16.83
N LEU A 245 11.60 14.84 17.63
CA LEU A 245 11.55 15.83 18.69
C LEU A 245 12.26 15.33 19.94
N SER A 246 13.28 16.06 20.39
CA SER A 246 13.99 15.80 21.66
C SER A 246 13.29 16.45 22.86
N HIS A 247 12.82 17.69 22.72
CA HIS A 247 12.36 18.52 23.84
C HIS A 247 10.87 18.33 24.18
N LEU A 248 10.56 18.07 25.46
CA LEU A 248 9.20 17.85 25.96
C LEU A 248 8.23 19.01 25.68
N PRO A 249 8.58 20.30 25.90
CA PRO A 249 7.65 21.40 25.60
C PRO A 249 7.16 21.41 24.16
N ALA A 250 8.04 21.10 23.20
CA ALA A 250 7.67 20.99 21.78
C ALA A 250 6.78 19.77 21.47
N LYS A 251 6.94 18.67 22.21
CA LYS A 251 6.06 17.49 22.08
C LYS A 251 4.65 17.77 22.59
N VAL A 252 4.54 18.56 23.65
CA VAL A 252 3.26 18.94 24.26
C VAL A 252 2.57 20.05 23.47
N SER A 253 3.30 21.09 23.04
CA SER A 253 2.69 22.27 22.38
C SER A 253 2.21 22.04 20.95
N ARG A 254 2.60 20.93 20.31
CA ARG A 254 2.22 20.58 18.92
C ARG A 254 1.02 19.64 18.82
N ILE A 255 0.22 19.57 19.88
CA ILE A 255 -1.14 19.02 19.85
C ILE A 255 -2.11 20.20 19.94
N TYR A 256 -3.09 20.25 19.04
CA TYR A 256 -4.05 21.35 18.94
C TYR A 256 -5.40 20.82 19.39
N THR A 257 -5.97 21.41 20.44
CA THR A 257 -7.23 20.94 21.04
C THR A 257 -8.27 22.02 20.92
N GLY A 258 -9.49 21.64 20.55
CA GLY A 258 -10.59 22.56 20.34
C GLY A 258 -10.62 23.15 18.93
N PHE A 259 -11.84 23.42 18.45
CA PHE A 259 -12.11 24.01 17.14
C PHE A 259 -11.21 25.20 16.79
N GLU A 260 -11.07 26.20 17.67
CA GLU A 260 -10.32 27.42 17.37
C GLU A 260 -8.83 27.12 17.11
N SER A 261 -8.23 26.30 17.97
CA SER A 261 -6.83 25.91 17.85
C SER A 261 -6.58 25.14 16.55
N ILE A 262 -7.51 24.24 16.20
CA ILE A 262 -7.45 23.41 14.99
C ILE A 262 -7.64 24.25 13.72
N ARG A 263 -8.59 25.18 13.71
CA ARG A 263 -8.78 26.13 12.62
C ARG A 263 -7.53 26.98 12.40
N ASP A 264 -6.94 27.49 13.48
CA ASP A 264 -5.78 28.39 13.42
C ASP A 264 -4.54 27.68 12.89
N ILE A 265 -4.31 26.40 13.25
CA ILE A 265 -3.24 25.61 12.64
C ILE A 265 -3.54 25.31 11.17
N TRP A 266 -4.77 24.92 10.82
CA TRP A 266 -5.14 24.60 9.44
C TRP A 266 -5.04 25.79 8.47
N SER A 267 -5.32 27.01 8.94
CA SER A 267 -5.24 28.24 8.11
C SER A 267 -3.82 28.56 7.65
N THR A 268 -2.82 27.98 8.32
CA THR A 268 -1.41 28.20 8.00
C THR A 268 -0.79 27.11 7.13
N LEU A 269 -1.50 26.01 6.89
CA LEU A 269 -1.05 24.95 6.01
C LEU A 269 -1.32 25.36 4.56
N PRO A 270 -0.46 24.98 3.60
CA PRO A 270 -0.69 25.23 2.17
C PRO A 270 -2.08 24.78 1.73
N ASN A 271 -2.65 25.45 0.73
CA ASN A 271 -3.89 24.98 0.11
C ASN A 271 -3.62 23.68 -0.64
N THR A 272 -4.60 22.79 -0.60
CA THR A 272 -4.48 21.42 -1.09
C THR A 272 -5.56 21.13 -2.11
N ARG A 273 -5.30 20.14 -2.96
CA ARG A 273 -6.28 19.51 -3.83
C ARG A 273 -6.05 18.00 -3.80
N HIS A 274 -7.00 17.27 -3.29
CA HIS A 274 -6.98 15.81 -3.29
C HIS A 274 -7.59 15.26 -4.60
N PRO A 275 -7.17 14.08 -5.06
CA PRO A 275 -7.80 13.41 -6.20
C PRO A 275 -9.29 13.17 -5.96
N ASP A 276 -10.10 13.12 -7.02
CA ASP A 276 -11.52 12.80 -6.85
C ASP A 276 -11.69 11.33 -6.40
N LEU A 277 -12.50 11.11 -5.37
CA LEU A 277 -12.66 9.78 -4.75
C LEU A 277 -13.28 8.75 -5.70
N LEU A 278 -14.05 9.18 -6.70
CA LEU A 278 -14.72 8.28 -7.64
C LEU A 278 -13.86 8.02 -8.87
N SER A 279 -13.36 9.09 -9.53
CA SER A 279 -12.57 8.94 -10.76
C SER A 279 -11.15 8.46 -10.52
N ASP A 280 -10.60 8.71 -9.33
CA ASP A 280 -9.21 8.41 -8.99
C ASP A 280 -9.09 7.47 -7.79
N ASN A 281 -10.05 6.56 -7.61
CA ASN A 281 -10.12 5.65 -6.46
C ASN A 281 -8.84 4.83 -6.22
N GLN A 282 -8.06 4.50 -7.26
CA GLN A 282 -6.79 3.77 -7.16
C GLN A 282 -5.72 4.52 -6.35
N LYS A 283 -5.87 5.84 -6.21
CA LYS A 283 -4.96 6.72 -5.45
C LYS A 283 -5.28 6.75 -3.96
N TRP A 284 -6.33 6.07 -3.54
CA TRP A 284 -6.81 6.05 -2.16
C TRP A 284 -6.77 4.62 -1.61
N CYS A 285 -6.30 4.48 -0.38
CA CYS A 285 -6.53 3.30 0.43
C CYS A 285 -7.22 3.75 1.72
N ILE A 286 -8.47 3.32 1.90
CA ILE A 286 -9.34 3.79 2.97
C ILE A 286 -9.86 2.60 3.76
N GLU A 287 -9.53 2.57 5.04
CA GLU A 287 -9.96 1.54 5.97
C GLU A 287 -10.86 2.16 7.04
N CYS A 288 -11.88 1.42 7.46
CA CYS A 288 -12.83 1.87 8.46
C CYS A 288 -13.20 0.70 9.36
N HIS A 289 -13.13 0.91 10.68
CA HIS A 289 -13.47 -0.11 11.66
C HIS A 289 -14.19 0.49 12.86
N SER A 290 -15.16 -0.26 13.40
CA SER A 290 -15.78 0.08 14.68
C SER A 290 -14.81 -0.06 15.83
N ILE A 291 -14.84 0.91 16.76
CA ILE A 291 -14.06 0.91 17.99
C ILE A 291 -14.97 1.20 19.19
N PRO A 292 -14.79 0.50 20.32
CA PRO A 292 -15.53 0.77 21.55
C PRO A 292 -14.80 1.80 22.43
N GLY A 293 -15.48 2.24 23.49
CA GLY A 293 -14.85 2.94 24.62
C GLY A 293 -14.44 4.38 24.36
N LEU A 294 -15.05 5.04 23.38
CA LEU A 294 -14.84 6.48 23.19
C LEU A 294 -15.53 7.27 24.31
N PRO A 295 -14.98 8.42 24.72
CA PRO A 295 -15.64 9.28 25.70
C PRO A 295 -17.04 9.70 25.24
N ASP A 296 -18.02 9.59 26.14
CA ASP A 296 -19.37 10.08 25.92
C ASP A 296 -19.48 11.56 26.32
N PRO A 297 -19.73 12.49 25.38
CA PRO A 297 -19.89 13.91 25.69
C PRO A 297 -21.06 14.21 26.62
N SER A 298 -22.10 13.36 26.59
CA SER A 298 -23.28 13.53 27.45
C SER A 298 -23.03 13.08 28.89
N GLY A 299 -21.94 12.34 29.12
CA GLY A 299 -21.61 11.74 30.42
C GLY A 299 -22.59 10.65 30.88
N GLN A 300 -23.49 10.19 30.01
CA GLN A 300 -24.51 9.20 30.35
C GLN A 300 -23.95 7.77 30.40
N SER A 301 -22.92 7.48 29.59
CA SER A 301 -22.23 6.20 29.57
C SER A 301 -20.85 6.28 30.22
N ALA A 302 -20.72 5.73 31.43
CA ALA A 302 -19.44 5.62 32.13
C ALA A 302 -18.45 4.67 31.45
N SER A 303 -18.95 3.68 30.68
CA SER A 303 -18.11 2.76 29.88
C SER A 303 -17.71 3.31 28.52
N GLY A 304 -18.15 4.53 28.19
CA GLY A 304 -17.97 5.13 26.87
C GLY A 304 -18.98 4.64 25.83
N VAL A 305 -18.79 5.11 24.60
CA VAL A 305 -19.65 4.84 23.43
C VAL A 305 -18.86 4.23 22.29
N GLY A 306 -19.55 3.57 21.37
CA GLY A 306 -18.96 3.12 20.11
C GLY A 306 -18.64 4.28 19.18
N GLY A 307 -17.69 4.05 18.27
CA GLY A 307 -17.36 4.97 17.20
C GLY A 307 -16.62 4.25 16.07
N LEU A 308 -15.98 5.03 15.20
CA LEU A 308 -15.23 4.52 14.05
C LEU A 308 -13.78 5.02 14.10
N ILE A 309 -12.84 4.17 13.72
CA ILE A 309 -11.51 4.60 13.29
C ILE A 309 -11.46 4.54 11.77
N VAL A 310 -11.14 5.67 11.13
CA VAL A 310 -10.99 5.78 9.68
C VAL A 310 -9.53 6.09 9.38
N MET A 311 -8.88 5.21 8.62
CA MET A 311 -7.49 5.36 8.18
C MET A 311 -7.47 5.62 6.68
N VAL A 312 -6.83 6.71 6.28
CA VAL A 312 -6.80 7.18 4.89
C VAL A 312 -5.36 7.33 4.45
N HIS A 313 -4.96 6.55 3.47
CA HIS A 313 -3.70 6.69 2.77
C HIS A 313 -3.97 7.24 1.37
N GLY A 314 -3.20 8.24 0.94
CA GLY A 314 -3.37 8.79 -0.39
C GLY A 314 -2.35 9.84 -0.76
N GLU A 315 -2.70 10.63 -1.77
CA GLU A 315 -1.90 11.75 -2.28
C GLU A 315 -2.71 13.04 -2.33
N TYR A 316 -2.01 14.17 -2.42
CA TYR A 316 -2.60 15.47 -2.66
C TYR A 316 -1.60 16.39 -3.37
N GLU A 317 -2.15 17.40 -4.04
CA GLU A 317 -1.39 18.49 -4.63
C GLU A 317 -1.40 19.69 -3.68
N GLU A 318 -0.24 20.31 -3.48
CA GLU A 318 -0.18 21.68 -2.97
C GLU A 318 -0.51 22.65 -4.09
N VAL A 319 -1.42 23.59 -3.84
CA VAL A 319 -1.92 24.50 -4.86
C VAL A 319 -1.50 25.93 -4.56
N ASP A 320 -0.96 26.60 -5.57
CA ASP A 320 -0.78 28.05 -5.54
C ASP A 320 -2.16 28.71 -5.74
N VAL A 321 -2.64 29.42 -4.72
CA VAL A 321 -3.96 30.05 -4.75
C VAL A 321 -4.08 31.12 -5.84
N SER A 322 -2.96 31.77 -6.19
CA SER A 322 -2.97 32.84 -7.18
C SER A 322 -3.09 32.32 -8.62
N THR A 323 -2.58 31.12 -8.90
CA THR A 323 -2.56 30.53 -10.25
C THR A 323 -3.47 29.31 -10.40
N GLY A 324 -3.90 28.71 -9.30
CA GLY A 324 -4.64 27.44 -9.26
C GLY A 324 -3.80 26.21 -9.63
N GLN A 325 -2.50 26.38 -9.89
CA GLN A 325 -1.62 25.34 -10.36
C GLN A 325 -1.04 24.50 -9.21
N ALA A 326 -0.79 23.22 -9.49
CA ALA A 326 -0.10 22.34 -8.57
C ALA A 326 1.38 22.73 -8.47
N ILE A 327 1.86 22.93 -7.25
CA ILE A 327 3.26 23.23 -6.92
C ILE A 327 4.03 21.94 -6.66
N MET A 328 3.40 21.01 -5.96
CA MET A 328 4.04 19.78 -5.48
C MET A 328 3.01 18.70 -5.26
N VAL A 329 3.39 17.45 -5.53
CA VAL A 329 2.59 16.27 -5.16
C VAL A 329 3.21 15.62 -3.94
N ARG A 330 2.38 15.29 -2.95
CA ARG A 330 2.80 14.60 -1.74
C ARG A 330 1.88 13.44 -1.42
N SER A 331 2.36 12.54 -0.58
CA SER A 331 1.53 11.52 0.02
C SER A 331 1.25 11.82 1.49
N PHE A 332 0.13 11.32 1.97
CA PHE A 332 -0.28 11.48 3.36
C PHE A 332 -0.88 10.17 3.90
N ASP A 333 -0.85 10.07 5.22
CA ASP A 333 -1.57 9.06 5.98
C ASP A 333 -2.35 9.83 7.06
N ARG A 334 -3.69 9.75 7.05
CA ARG A 334 -4.55 10.48 7.99
C ARG A 334 -5.47 9.52 8.73
N THR A 335 -5.49 9.63 10.04
CA THR A 335 -6.33 8.78 10.90
C THR A 335 -7.33 9.64 11.65
N PHE A 336 -8.60 9.31 11.52
CA PHE A 336 -9.71 9.93 12.24
C PHE A 336 -10.30 8.94 13.24
N VAL A 337 -10.61 9.43 14.42
CA VAL A 337 -11.44 8.75 15.41
C VAL A 337 -12.76 9.51 15.46
N LEU A 338 -13.83 8.88 14.99
CA LEU A 338 -15.18 9.45 14.94
C LEU A 338 -16.00 8.91 16.10
N GLY A 339 -16.73 9.78 16.78
CA GLY A 339 -17.70 9.39 17.82
C GLY A 339 -19.00 10.19 17.72
N PRO A 340 -20.04 9.83 18.49
CA PRO A 340 -21.30 10.57 18.52
C PRO A 340 -21.11 12.02 18.98
N GLY A 341 -21.76 13.00 18.38
CA GLY A 341 -21.61 14.40 18.79
C GLY A 341 -22.62 15.33 18.14
N ASN A 342 -22.50 16.62 18.45
CA ASN A 342 -23.41 17.64 17.92
C ASN A 342 -22.98 18.22 16.56
N GLY A 343 -22.04 17.57 15.88
CA GLY A 343 -21.55 17.99 14.57
C GLY A 343 -22.42 17.49 13.42
N ILE A 344 -21.92 17.70 12.20
CA ILE A 344 -22.58 17.25 10.97
C ILE A 344 -22.81 15.74 11.03
N GLY A 345 -24.03 15.29 10.71
CA GLY A 345 -24.39 13.86 10.74
C GLY A 345 -24.48 13.26 12.14
N GLY A 346 -24.51 14.08 13.20
CA GLY A 346 -24.57 13.59 14.59
C GLY A 346 -23.24 13.00 15.08
N ILE A 347 -22.13 13.36 14.44
CA ILE A 347 -20.79 12.89 14.79
C ILE A 347 -19.85 14.03 15.15
N ARG A 348 -18.73 13.67 15.78
CA ARG A 348 -17.59 14.53 16.04
C ARG A 348 -16.29 13.78 15.77
N VAL A 349 -15.24 14.51 15.39
CA VAL A 349 -13.88 13.99 15.29
C VAL A 349 -13.22 14.10 16.65
N VAL A 350 -12.99 12.98 17.33
CA VAL A 350 -12.33 12.93 18.65
C VAL A 350 -10.82 13.15 18.48
N ASN A 351 -10.20 12.45 17.53
CA ASN A 351 -8.80 12.60 17.18
C ASN A 351 -8.62 12.66 15.66
N ASP A 352 -7.76 13.56 15.21
CA ASP A 352 -7.29 13.68 13.83
C ASP A 352 -5.76 13.70 13.82
N ILE A 353 -5.15 12.68 13.22
CA ILE A 353 -3.70 12.53 13.14
C ILE A 353 -3.33 12.54 11.66
N LEU A 354 -2.60 13.57 11.25
CA LEU A 354 -2.10 13.71 9.89
C LEU A 354 -0.59 13.42 9.85
N VAL A 355 -0.18 12.50 9.00
CA VAL A 355 1.22 12.23 8.68
C VAL A 355 1.46 12.61 7.22
N LEU A 356 2.45 13.48 6.99
CA LEU A 356 2.86 13.90 5.65
C LEU A 356 4.20 13.27 5.27
N ARG A 357 4.32 12.86 4.02
CA ARG A 357 5.53 12.25 3.47
C ARG A 357 5.74 12.63 2.01
N ALA A 358 6.95 12.38 1.51
CA ALA A 358 7.24 12.55 0.10
C ALA A 358 6.30 11.65 -0.73
N TYR A 359 6.06 12.03 -1.99
CA TYR A 359 5.22 11.25 -2.89
C TYR A 359 5.74 9.80 -3.00
N GLY A 360 4.87 8.86 -2.65
CA GLY A 360 5.19 7.43 -2.61
C GLY A 360 4.45 6.58 -3.64
N GLY A 361 3.55 7.19 -4.42
CA GLY A 361 2.61 6.47 -5.29
C GLY A 361 1.61 5.60 -4.50
N SER A 362 0.87 4.77 -5.23
CA SER A 362 -0.20 3.91 -4.69
C SER A 362 0.07 2.41 -4.78
N SER A 363 1.21 1.99 -5.34
CA SER A 363 1.54 0.58 -5.56
C SER A 363 1.64 -0.26 -4.28
N ALA A 364 1.81 0.39 -3.12
CA ALA A 364 1.93 -0.27 -1.82
C ALA A 364 0.64 -0.94 -1.33
N TRP A 365 -0.53 -0.57 -1.88
CA TRP A 365 -1.83 -1.16 -1.54
C TRP A 365 -2.51 -1.82 -2.75
N GLU A 366 -1.77 -2.05 -3.83
CA GLU A 366 -2.26 -2.89 -4.92
C GLU A 366 -2.35 -4.34 -4.45
N PRO A 367 -3.54 -4.98 -4.50
CA PRO A 367 -3.71 -6.35 -4.03
C PRO A 367 -2.75 -7.32 -4.74
N GLN A 368 -2.08 -8.17 -3.96
CA GLN A 368 -1.21 -9.20 -4.50
C GLN A 368 -2.02 -10.45 -4.85
N GLY A 369 -2.44 -10.53 -6.11
CA GLY A 369 -3.20 -11.66 -6.65
C GLY A 369 -4.20 -11.13 -7.65
N GLY A 370 -4.02 -11.45 -8.93
CA GLY A 370 -4.91 -11.04 -10.02
C GLY A 370 -6.27 -11.76 -10.03
N GLU A 371 -6.71 -12.26 -8.89
CA GLU A 371 -8.09 -12.59 -8.64
C GLU A 371 -8.51 -11.65 -7.53
N ALA A 372 -9.52 -10.81 -7.80
CA ALA A 372 -10.45 -10.48 -6.74
C ALA A 372 -10.75 -11.81 -6.08
N LEU A 373 -10.33 -11.99 -4.81
CA LEU A 373 -10.88 -13.05 -4.00
C LEU A 373 -12.37 -13.04 -4.33
N PRO A 374 -12.96 -14.15 -4.81
CA PRO A 374 -14.40 -14.18 -5.00
C PRO A 374 -14.97 -13.60 -3.72
N PRO A 375 -15.80 -12.53 -3.78
CA PRO A 375 -16.24 -11.80 -2.59
C PRO A 375 -16.58 -12.85 -1.57
N PRO A 376 -15.86 -12.88 -0.42
CA PRO A 376 -15.62 -14.09 0.37
C PRO A 376 -16.86 -14.94 0.31
N ALA A 377 -16.81 -16.00 -0.53
CA ALA A 377 -17.98 -16.63 -1.15
C ALA A 377 -19.13 -16.46 -0.21
N SER A 378 -20.03 -15.49 -0.50
CA SER A 378 -20.96 -14.95 0.49
C SER A 378 -21.40 -16.12 1.33
N GLN A 379 -20.82 -16.22 2.53
CA GLN A 379 -21.27 -17.19 3.49
C GLN A 379 -22.62 -16.62 3.84
N SER A 380 -23.57 -17.02 3.01
CA SER A 380 -24.99 -16.96 3.16
C SER A 380 -25.27 -17.95 4.27
N ALA A 381 -24.81 -17.51 5.43
CA ALA A 381 -25.03 -17.94 6.77
C ALA A 381 -24.47 -16.77 7.60
N ALA A 382 -25.03 -15.57 7.35
CA ALA A 382 -25.31 -14.71 8.48
C ALA A 382 -25.96 -15.62 9.56
N PRO A 383 -25.59 -15.53 10.85
CA PRO A 383 -26.49 -16.02 11.88
C PRO A 383 -27.84 -15.38 11.54
N THR A 384 -28.86 -16.21 11.33
CA THR A 384 -30.12 -15.75 10.76
C THR A 384 -30.67 -14.75 11.77
N GLN A 385 -30.47 -13.44 11.53
CA GLN A 385 -31.14 -12.42 12.30
C GLN A 385 -32.64 -12.74 12.19
N PRO A 386 -33.40 -12.65 13.29
CA PRO A 386 -34.83 -12.89 13.23
C PRO A 386 -35.39 -12.07 12.05
N GLN A 387 -36.10 -12.72 11.12
CA GLN A 387 -36.78 -12.01 10.04
C GLN A 387 -37.80 -11.07 10.69
N VAL A 388 -37.37 -9.86 11.01
CA VAL A 388 -38.23 -8.80 11.50
C VAL A 388 -39.00 -8.30 10.27
N PRO A 389 -40.34 -8.42 10.22
CA PRO A 389 -41.12 -7.89 9.12
C PRO A 389 -40.80 -6.42 8.91
N GLN A 390 -40.69 -5.99 7.64
CA GLN A 390 -40.29 -4.62 7.31
C GLN A 390 -41.28 -3.62 7.94
N GLY A 391 -40.79 -2.76 8.85
CA GLY A 391 -41.61 -1.80 9.59
C GLY A 391 -42.12 -2.26 10.97
N PHE A 392 -41.75 -3.46 11.44
CA PHE A 392 -42.08 -3.97 12.78
C PHE A 392 -41.18 -3.30 13.84
N GLY A 393 -41.79 -2.76 14.90
CA GLY A 393 -41.10 -1.99 15.96
C GLY A 393 -40.78 -0.53 15.59
N THR A 394 -41.20 -0.08 14.41
CA THR A 394 -41.02 1.32 13.95
C THR A 394 -42.37 2.01 13.75
N ALA A 395 -42.45 3.31 14.06
CA ALA A 395 -43.66 4.10 13.87
C ALA A 395 -44.02 4.19 12.38
N ALA A 396 -45.30 3.95 12.05
CA ALA A 396 -45.82 3.98 10.68
C ALA A 396 -47.24 4.57 10.64
N PRO A 397 -47.66 5.24 9.54
CA PRO A 397 -49.01 5.78 9.41
C PRO A 397 -50.06 4.67 9.53
N GLY A 398 -51.01 4.81 10.47
CA GLY A 398 -52.07 3.83 10.72
C GLY A 398 -51.78 2.79 11.82
N LYS A 399 -50.57 2.79 12.41
CA LYS A 399 -50.22 1.94 13.56
C LYS A 399 -50.53 2.66 14.88
N SER A 400 -51.25 2.01 15.79
CA SER A 400 -51.53 2.58 17.12
C SER A 400 -50.29 2.57 18.02
N ASN A 401 -50.22 3.49 18.99
CA ASN A 401 -49.12 3.52 19.95
C ASN A 401 -49.00 2.22 20.77
N GLU A 402 -50.13 1.60 21.10
CA GLU A 402 -50.17 0.33 21.83
C GLU A 402 -49.55 -0.79 21.00
N GLN A 403 -49.88 -0.86 19.70
CA GLN A 403 -49.31 -1.84 18.79
C GLN A 403 -47.81 -1.63 18.60
N LEU A 404 -47.36 -0.38 18.45
CA LEU A 404 -45.93 -0.06 18.37
C LEU A 404 -45.17 -0.49 19.63
N GLN A 405 -45.72 -0.23 20.81
CA GLN A 405 -45.10 -0.59 22.09
C GLN A 405 -44.97 -2.12 22.25
N LYS A 406 -46.01 -2.86 21.86
CA LYS A 406 -46.02 -4.33 21.85
C LYS A 406 -44.96 -4.91 20.91
N GLU A 407 -44.80 -4.35 19.71
CA GLU A 407 -43.77 -4.77 18.75
C GLU A 407 -42.34 -4.50 19.24
N VAL A 408 -42.12 -3.35 19.89
CA VAL A 408 -40.81 -3.00 20.49
C VAL A 408 -40.45 -3.95 21.64
N MET A 409 -41.42 -4.30 22.49
CA MET A 409 -41.20 -5.26 23.58
C MET A 409 -40.87 -6.67 23.05
N ALA A 410 -41.54 -7.11 21.98
CA ALA A 410 -41.27 -8.39 21.34
C ALA A 410 -39.85 -8.44 20.74
N LEU A 411 -39.37 -7.33 20.15
CA LEU A 411 -38.00 -7.20 19.66
C LEU A 411 -36.98 -7.28 20.79
N GLU A 412 -37.23 -6.57 21.90
CA GLU A 412 -36.34 -6.55 23.05
C GLU A 412 -36.20 -7.94 23.70
N LEU A 413 -37.34 -8.64 23.88
CA LEU A 413 -37.34 -10.00 24.45
C LEU A 413 -36.68 -11.00 23.49
N SER A 414 -36.97 -10.94 22.19
CA SER A 414 -36.33 -11.78 21.16
C SER A 414 -34.80 -11.63 21.18
N ARG A 415 -34.31 -10.38 21.25
CA ARG A 415 -32.88 -10.08 21.35
C ARG A 415 -32.24 -10.63 22.63
N GLY A 416 -32.94 -10.54 23.77
CA GLY A 416 -32.43 -11.00 25.06
C GLY A 416 -32.41 -12.52 25.23
N THR A 417 -33.29 -13.24 24.52
CA THR A 417 -33.54 -14.67 24.74
C THR A 417 -33.08 -15.57 23.59
N GLY A 418 -32.89 -15.01 22.39
CA GLY A 418 -32.64 -15.76 21.16
C GLY A 418 -33.88 -16.46 20.62
N MET A 419 -35.07 -16.16 21.15
CA MET A 419 -36.34 -16.67 20.61
C MET A 419 -36.72 -15.94 19.32
N THR A 420 -37.51 -16.60 18.47
CA THR A 420 -38.15 -15.94 17.31
C THR A 420 -39.13 -14.86 17.79
N LEU A 421 -39.48 -13.90 16.93
CA LEU A 421 -40.44 -12.84 17.27
C LEU A 421 -41.82 -13.39 17.63
N GLU A 422 -42.24 -14.46 16.97
CA GLU A 422 -43.50 -15.15 17.24
C GLU A 422 -43.55 -15.71 18.67
N TYR A 423 -42.52 -16.47 19.06
CA TYR A 423 -42.44 -17.02 20.42
C TYR A 423 -42.19 -15.96 21.49
N SER A 424 -41.50 -14.87 21.14
CA SER A 424 -41.34 -13.71 22.02
C SER A 424 -42.68 -13.00 22.25
N GLY A 425 -43.50 -12.87 21.21
CA GLY A 425 -44.88 -12.36 21.31
C GLY A 425 -45.75 -13.24 22.19
N MET A 426 -45.74 -14.56 21.98
CA MET A 426 -46.50 -15.51 22.82
C MET A 426 -46.08 -15.46 24.29
N CYS A 427 -44.78 -15.33 24.56
CA CYS A 427 -44.26 -15.23 25.93
C CYS A 427 -44.72 -13.92 26.61
N LEU A 428 -44.74 -12.81 25.87
CA LEU A 428 -45.25 -11.53 26.36
C LEU A 428 -46.77 -11.59 26.59
N GLU A 429 -47.55 -12.21 25.71
CA GLU A 429 -48.99 -12.38 25.91
C GLU A 429 -49.31 -13.19 27.17
N GLN A 430 -48.58 -14.27 27.43
CA GLN A 430 -48.74 -15.08 28.65
C GLN A 430 -48.25 -14.38 29.92
N SER A 431 -47.43 -13.34 29.77
CA SER A 431 -46.85 -12.57 30.87
C SER A 431 -47.52 -11.19 31.01
N GLU A 432 -48.73 -11.02 30.47
CA GLU A 432 -49.50 -9.77 30.51
C GLU A 432 -48.71 -8.54 29.99
N TRP A 433 -47.84 -8.76 29.00
CA TRP A 433 -46.93 -7.77 28.40
C TRP A 433 -45.92 -7.15 29.38
N ASP A 434 -45.57 -7.85 30.46
CA ASP A 434 -44.47 -7.51 31.36
C ASP A 434 -43.16 -8.20 30.92
N LEU A 435 -42.17 -7.39 30.52
CA LEU A 435 -40.86 -7.85 30.04
C LEU A 435 -40.06 -8.65 31.09
N ALA A 436 -40.15 -8.27 32.37
CA ALA A 436 -39.41 -8.93 33.44
C ALA A 436 -40.05 -10.27 33.81
N ALA A 437 -41.38 -10.34 33.82
CA ALA A 437 -42.13 -11.59 33.99
C ALA A 437 -41.89 -12.54 32.80
N ALA A 438 -41.92 -12.03 31.56
CA ALA A 438 -41.66 -12.82 30.37
C ALA A 438 -40.23 -13.39 30.33
N GLY A 439 -39.23 -12.61 30.75
CA GLY A 439 -37.85 -13.12 30.87
C GLY A 439 -37.72 -14.26 31.87
N LYS A 440 -38.43 -14.20 33.01
CA LYS A 440 -38.46 -15.29 34.00
C LYS A 440 -39.20 -16.53 33.48
N ALA A 441 -40.35 -16.34 32.83
CA ALA A 441 -41.13 -17.41 32.24
C ALA A 441 -40.33 -18.16 31.17
N PHE A 442 -39.64 -17.43 30.29
CA PHE A 442 -38.69 -17.99 29.34
C PHE A 442 -37.60 -18.83 30.01
N GLY A 443 -36.96 -18.30 31.06
CA GLY A 443 -35.89 -19.02 31.77
C GLY A 443 -36.32 -20.39 32.31
N LEU A 444 -37.57 -20.50 32.78
CA LEU A 444 -38.17 -21.76 33.26
C LEU A 444 -38.59 -22.70 32.12
N ALA A 445 -39.08 -22.15 31.01
CA ALA A 445 -39.58 -22.93 29.88
C ALA A 445 -38.49 -23.31 28.86
N LYS A 446 -37.31 -22.67 28.89
CA LYS A 446 -36.26 -22.78 27.86
C LYS A 446 -35.90 -24.21 27.48
N ALA A 447 -35.83 -25.13 28.44
CA ALA A 447 -35.46 -26.52 28.19
C ALA A 447 -36.57 -27.34 27.47
N ASN A 448 -37.81 -26.85 27.50
CA ASN A 448 -39.00 -27.51 26.96
C ASN A 448 -39.52 -26.85 25.67
N LEU A 449 -38.90 -25.75 25.23
CA LEU A 449 -39.26 -25.07 23.98
C LEU A 449 -38.71 -25.85 22.78
N PRO A 450 -39.49 -26.00 21.70
CA PRO A 450 -39.05 -26.74 20.54
C PRO A 450 -37.98 -25.94 19.75
N PRO A 451 -37.17 -26.59 18.89
CA PRO A 451 -36.07 -25.92 18.19
C PRO A 451 -36.51 -24.71 17.33
N GLU A 452 -37.71 -24.72 16.79
CA GLU A 452 -38.31 -23.62 16.02
C GLU A 452 -38.63 -22.37 16.85
N ALA A 453 -38.64 -22.48 18.19
CA ALA A 453 -38.80 -21.34 19.08
C ALA A 453 -37.58 -20.41 19.08
N PHE A 454 -36.43 -20.87 18.56
CA PHE A 454 -35.17 -20.16 18.59
C PHE A 454 -34.68 -19.78 17.20
N THR A 455 -34.04 -18.62 17.10
CA THR A 455 -33.32 -18.22 15.88
C THR A 455 -32.12 -19.15 15.70
N ARG A 456 -31.96 -19.78 14.52
CA ARG A 456 -30.82 -20.66 14.23
C ARG A 456 -29.52 -19.87 14.33
N GLY A 457 -28.66 -20.27 15.28
CA GLY A 457 -27.35 -19.67 15.54
C GLY A 457 -26.35 -19.92 14.42
#